data_AF-A0A2K1ICX7-F1
#
_entry.id   AF-A0A2K1ICX7-F1
#
_cell.length_a   1.000
_cell.length_b   1.000
_cell.length_c   1.000
_cell.angle_alpha   90.00
_cell.angle_beta   90.00
_cell.angle_gamma   90.00
#
_symmetry.space_group_name_H-M   'P 1'
#
loop_
_entity.id
_entity.type
_entity.pdbx_description
1 polymer ?
#
loop_
_entity_poly.entity_id
_entity_poly.type
_entity_poly.pdbx_seq_one_letter_code
_entity_poly.pdbx_strand_id
1 'polypeptide(L)'
;MNQSLAEDPARAPLLDRLLNEEAFQSGMIFSHAENPSNEVLRHRATAQDQERCIDIDDHNRKDNQALVRTLSHARDELRYFRNGLRCLGLDQSSKLKVTLSWILFALFTFIVPFVNLTSVSCPDCDPQHRHPFEGLVQLAETALAAVSFVCLSHIVRRHGLRRTLFLDRIVRESHEVRAGYESELHGAFSLLGSFLLPIALIEIAFRVWWYYYVTVSIPFIESHRRLKIILNVVLCSCGLLSWLYRTSVFLFTCILFRLMCHLQILRLKGYIKLLETTSNVSIILSEHMRIRSQLTIISHRFRAFLVAASFTISFSQVWSAFVLLSSYEKFNFFRAGDLVVCSVVQLTGLMLCLNGAAKITHRAQRIIGIVSQWHALATCNPHAVTDSQRTGEGDSNDPALWSSTIRGPAHPCVYNDSSDESDSDDEEQSPRHSTSIKQAFHDMENYQKRHALLCYLQQAKAGVSLYGCVLDRGFLYGIFACTFSLILVILDYWMRRLWEGWKG
;
A
#
# COMPACT_ATOMS: atom_id res chain seq x y z
N MET A 1 -2.82 -4.92 64.28
CA MET A 1 -4.12 -5.31 63.72
C MET A 1 -3.80 -6.12 62.47
N ASN A 2 -3.61 -7.43 62.66
CA ASN A 2 -3.12 -8.40 61.67
C ASN A 2 -4.26 -9.32 61.27
N GLN A 3 -4.47 -9.52 59.97
CA GLN A 3 -5.18 -10.62 59.27
C GLN A 3 -4.93 -10.33 57.78
N SER A 4 -4.11 -11.02 56.98
CA SER A 4 -3.86 -12.45 56.70
C SER A 4 -5.03 -13.20 56.03
N LEU A 5 -5.03 -13.17 54.69
CA LEU A 5 -5.64 -14.16 53.77
C LEU A 5 -4.73 -14.11 52.53
N ALA A 6 -3.74 -14.99 52.32
CA ALA A 6 -3.79 -16.40 51.92
C ALA A 6 -4.49 -16.62 50.56
N GLU A 7 -3.72 -16.59 49.46
CA GLU A 7 -4.06 -17.24 48.18
C GLU A 7 -2.80 -17.83 47.50
N ASP A 8 -2.70 -19.15 47.65
CA ASP A 8 -2.16 -20.25 46.82
C ASP A 8 -1.17 -20.01 45.64
N PRO A 9 0.00 -20.70 45.59
CA PRO A 9 0.93 -20.69 44.47
C PRO A 9 0.73 -21.90 43.54
N ALA A 10 -0.16 -21.79 42.55
CA ALA A 10 -0.40 -22.88 41.58
C ALA A 10 -0.65 -22.42 40.14
N ARG A 11 0.12 -21.45 39.62
CA ARG A 11 -0.04 -20.94 38.23
C ARG A 11 1.23 -20.83 37.38
N ALA A 12 2.28 -21.57 37.72
CA ALA A 12 3.57 -21.49 37.03
C ALA A 12 4.10 -22.78 36.33
N PRO A 13 3.27 -23.61 35.66
CA PRO A 13 3.86 -24.53 34.65
C PRO A 13 3.07 -24.63 33.33
N LEU A 14 2.37 -23.58 32.90
CA LEU A 14 1.58 -23.61 31.64
C LEU A 14 2.30 -22.96 30.44
N LEU A 15 3.34 -22.17 30.66
CA LEU A 15 4.12 -21.53 29.59
C LEU A 15 5.26 -22.42 29.04
N ASP A 16 5.75 -23.38 29.83
CA ASP A 16 6.78 -24.34 29.39
C ASP A 16 6.22 -25.51 28.57
N ARG A 17 4.92 -25.81 28.67
CA ARG A 17 4.28 -26.84 27.82
C ARG A 17 4.01 -26.37 26.39
N LEU A 18 3.85 -25.05 26.17
CA LEU A 18 3.59 -24.51 24.83
C LEU A 18 4.87 -24.34 23.98
N LEU A 19 6.06 -24.40 24.59
CA LEU A 19 7.33 -24.34 23.87
C LEU A 19 7.89 -25.72 23.49
N ASN A 20 7.43 -26.81 24.13
CA ASN A 20 7.90 -28.17 23.84
C ASN A 20 7.06 -28.95 22.80
N GLU A 21 5.87 -28.48 22.43
CA GLU A 21 5.05 -29.13 21.38
C GLU A 21 5.50 -28.80 19.95
N GLU A 22 6.26 -27.73 19.73
CA GLU A 22 6.80 -27.37 18.41
C GLU A 22 8.03 -28.21 18.01
N ALA A 23 8.60 -29.01 18.92
CA ALA A 23 9.76 -29.86 18.63
C ALA A 23 9.41 -31.32 18.26
N PHE A 24 8.15 -31.76 18.43
CA PHE A 24 7.78 -33.18 18.33
C PHE A 24 7.13 -33.59 16.99
N GLN A 25 6.88 -32.67 16.06
CA GLN A 25 6.32 -32.99 14.73
C GLN A 25 7.36 -33.41 13.67
N SER A 26 8.63 -33.54 14.04
CA SER A 26 9.68 -34.07 13.15
C SER A 26 10.06 -35.49 13.57
N GLY A 27 9.34 -36.49 13.05
CA GLY A 27 9.78 -37.88 13.08
C GLY A 27 8.71 -38.87 13.52
N MET A 28 8.02 -39.49 12.55
CA MET A 28 7.83 -40.94 12.57
C MET A 28 7.35 -41.44 11.21
N ILE A 29 8.18 -42.30 10.62
CA ILE A 29 8.02 -43.01 9.36
C ILE A 29 7.23 -44.29 9.64
N PHE A 30 6.24 -44.58 8.80
CA PHE A 30 5.44 -45.80 8.83
C PHE A 30 6.21 -46.91 8.08
N SER A 31 6.53 -48.02 8.75
CA SER A 31 7.09 -49.23 8.11
C SER A 31 6.02 -50.33 8.04
N HIS A 32 5.77 -50.84 6.83
CA HIS A 32 5.05 -52.09 6.63
C HIS A 32 5.80 -52.95 5.60
N ALA A 33 5.93 -54.24 5.93
CA ALA A 33 6.74 -55.24 5.22
C ALA A 33 6.25 -55.55 3.79
N GLU A 34 7.18 -55.90 2.91
CA GLU A 34 7.03 -55.94 1.44
C GLU A 34 7.06 -57.38 0.87
N ASN A 35 6.28 -57.62 -0.19
CA ASN A 35 6.06 -58.91 -0.88
C ASN A 35 6.78 -58.90 -2.27
N PRO A 36 7.46 -59.97 -2.74
CA PRO A 36 8.45 -59.89 -3.83
C PRO A 36 7.89 -59.74 -5.26
N SER A 37 6.57 -59.72 -5.45
CA SER A 37 5.96 -59.52 -6.78
C SER A 37 5.98 -58.06 -7.27
N ASN A 38 6.31 -57.12 -6.38
CA ASN A 38 6.34 -55.68 -6.67
C ASN A 38 7.68 -55.20 -7.26
N GLU A 39 8.73 -56.01 -7.24
CA GLU A 39 10.09 -55.57 -7.61
C GLU A 39 10.25 -55.42 -9.14
N VAL A 40 9.63 -56.32 -9.92
CA VAL A 40 9.66 -56.28 -11.39
C VAL A 40 8.79 -55.15 -11.97
N LEU A 41 7.66 -54.83 -11.30
CA LEU A 41 6.80 -53.69 -11.64
C LEU A 41 7.44 -52.36 -11.21
N ARG A 42 8.16 -52.32 -10.09
CA ARG A 42 8.94 -51.14 -9.66
C ARG A 42 10.06 -50.80 -10.64
N HIS A 43 10.83 -51.76 -11.13
CA HIS A 43 11.94 -51.46 -12.04
C HIS A 43 11.49 -50.84 -13.37
N ARG A 44 10.29 -51.20 -13.86
CA ARG A 44 9.69 -50.60 -15.06
C ARG A 44 9.11 -49.21 -14.79
N ALA A 45 8.50 -49.02 -13.61
CA ALA A 45 8.01 -47.71 -13.17
C ALA A 45 9.16 -46.72 -12.91
N THR A 46 10.28 -47.15 -12.32
CA THR A 46 11.43 -46.29 -12.04
C THR A 46 12.12 -45.79 -13.30
N ALA A 47 12.19 -46.58 -14.37
CA ALA A 47 12.78 -46.13 -15.64
C ALA A 47 11.91 -45.06 -16.32
N GLN A 48 10.58 -45.25 -16.29
CA GLN A 48 9.62 -44.33 -16.89
C GLN A 48 9.45 -43.03 -16.08
N ASP A 49 9.57 -43.11 -14.75
CA ASP A 49 9.63 -41.93 -13.87
C ASP A 49 10.97 -41.20 -13.99
N GLN A 50 12.09 -41.91 -14.24
CA GLN A 50 13.39 -41.28 -14.46
C GLN A 50 13.43 -40.49 -15.77
N GLU A 51 12.88 -41.01 -16.87
CA GLU A 51 12.72 -40.25 -18.12
C GLU A 51 11.77 -39.05 -17.94
N ARG A 52 10.68 -39.21 -17.20
CA ARG A 52 9.74 -38.11 -16.91
C ARG A 52 10.39 -37.03 -16.03
N CYS A 53 11.20 -37.39 -15.05
CA CYS A 53 11.93 -36.45 -14.20
C CYS A 53 13.03 -35.69 -14.98
N ILE A 54 13.73 -36.35 -15.90
CA ILE A 54 14.75 -35.70 -16.75
C ILE A 54 14.10 -34.70 -17.72
N ASP A 55 12.93 -35.03 -18.28
CA ASP A 55 12.21 -34.15 -19.20
C ASP A 55 11.57 -32.95 -18.45
N ILE A 56 11.07 -33.17 -17.23
CA ILE A 56 10.61 -32.09 -16.33
C ILE A 56 11.76 -31.16 -15.94
N ASP A 57 12.96 -31.68 -15.64
CA ASP A 57 14.13 -30.87 -15.30
C ASP A 57 14.69 -30.09 -16.49
N ASP A 58 14.69 -30.66 -17.71
CA ASP A 58 15.15 -29.97 -18.91
C ASP A 58 14.13 -28.90 -19.39
N HIS A 59 12.82 -29.14 -19.21
CA HIS A 59 11.78 -28.13 -19.42
C HIS A 59 11.89 -26.99 -18.40
N ASN A 60 12.06 -27.30 -17.09
CA ASN A 60 12.30 -26.29 -16.05
C ASN A 60 13.59 -25.50 -16.27
N ARG A 61 14.64 -26.12 -16.82
CA ARG A 61 15.92 -25.45 -17.12
C ARG A 61 15.84 -24.55 -18.34
N LYS A 62 15.10 -24.96 -19.39
CA LYS A 62 14.80 -24.11 -20.57
C LYS A 62 13.88 -22.95 -20.21
N ASP A 63 12.85 -23.18 -19.39
CA ASP A 63 11.98 -22.13 -18.87
C ASP A 63 12.74 -21.17 -17.95
N ASN A 64 13.61 -21.67 -17.07
CA ASN A 64 14.49 -20.81 -16.26
C ASN A 64 15.47 -20.00 -17.13
N GLN A 65 16.02 -20.55 -18.22
CA GLN A 65 16.88 -19.80 -19.14
C GLN A 65 16.12 -18.79 -20.02
N ALA A 66 14.88 -19.09 -20.42
CA ALA A 66 13.99 -18.14 -21.11
C ALA A 66 13.48 -17.04 -20.16
N LEU A 67 13.24 -17.37 -18.90
CA LEU A 67 12.89 -16.45 -17.80
C LEU A 67 14.06 -15.54 -17.42
N VAL A 68 15.30 -16.05 -17.45
CA VAL A 68 16.53 -15.27 -17.26
C VAL A 68 16.80 -14.32 -18.44
N ARG A 69 16.39 -14.68 -19.67
CA ARG A 69 16.48 -13.79 -20.85
C ARG A 69 15.41 -12.69 -20.87
N THR A 70 14.22 -12.91 -20.31
CA THR A 70 13.17 -11.88 -20.12
C THR A 70 13.36 -11.01 -18.86
N LEU A 71 14.37 -11.35 -18.05
CA LEU A 71 14.83 -10.61 -16.87
C LEU A 71 15.62 -9.33 -17.22
N SER A 72 15.89 -9.07 -18.51
CA SER A 72 16.47 -7.82 -19.01
C SER A 72 15.51 -6.62 -18.86
N HIS A 73 14.20 -6.81 -19.01
CA HIS A 73 13.23 -5.69 -19.03
C HIS A 73 12.95 -5.06 -17.65
N ALA A 74 12.85 -5.85 -16.58
CA ALA A 74 12.50 -5.32 -15.25
C ALA A 74 13.62 -4.44 -14.63
N ARG A 75 14.86 -4.61 -15.13
CA ARG A 75 16.03 -3.83 -14.68
C ARG A 75 16.03 -2.43 -15.29
N ASP A 76 15.46 -2.28 -16.48
CA ASP A 76 15.30 -1.01 -17.18
C ASP A 76 14.15 -0.18 -16.60
N GLU A 77 13.03 -0.81 -16.21
CA GLU A 77 11.92 -0.09 -15.57
C GLU A 77 12.27 0.44 -14.17
N LEU A 78 13.06 -0.31 -13.40
CA LEU A 78 13.61 0.20 -12.14
C LEU A 78 14.64 1.31 -12.34
N ARG A 79 15.13 1.52 -13.56
CA ARG A 79 16.10 2.59 -13.85
C ARG A 79 15.45 3.94 -13.64
N TYR A 80 14.23 4.16 -14.13
CA TYR A 80 13.50 5.42 -13.90
C TYR A 80 13.26 5.65 -12.41
N PHE A 81 12.86 4.61 -11.69
CA PHE A 81 12.64 4.71 -10.25
C PHE A 81 13.92 5.03 -9.49
N ARG A 82 15.00 4.30 -9.79
CA ARG A 82 16.31 4.51 -9.16
C ARG A 82 16.90 5.86 -9.55
N ASN A 83 16.65 6.34 -10.76
CA ASN A 83 17.01 7.67 -11.21
C ASN A 83 16.21 8.73 -10.44
N GLY A 84 14.92 8.52 -10.19
CA GLY A 84 14.09 9.38 -9.34
C GLY A 84 14.60 9.44 -7.91
N LEU A 85 14.88 8.29 -7.28
CA LEU A 85 15.53 8.23 -5.98
C LEU A 85 16.89 8.94 -5.98
N ARG A 86 17.71 8.73 -7.02
CA ARG A 86 19.03 9.35 -7.13
C ARG A 86 18.93 10.86 -7.30
N CYS A 87 17.97 11.33 -8.08
CA CYS A 87 17.66 12.75 -8.29
C CYS A 87 17.24 13.41 -6.97
N LEU A 88 16.41 12.72 -6.17
CA LEU A 88 15.99 13.15 -4.84
C LEU A 88 17.05 12.90 -3.75
N GLY A 89 18.24 12.38 -4.10
CA GLY A 89 19.28 12.07 -3.13
C GLY A 89 18.91 10.99 -2.11
N LEU A 90 17.99 10.09 -2.46
CA LEU A 90 17.45 8.99 -1.65
C LEU A 90 18.06 7.62 -2.03
N ASP A 91 19.14 7.60 -2.83
CA ASP A 91 19.78 6.35 -3.25
C ASP A 91 20.54 5.70 -2.07
N GLN A 92 20.00 4.62 -1.52
CA GLN A 92 20.55 3.90 -0.35
C GLN A 92 21.23 2.59 -0.74
N SER A 93 21.73 2.50 -1.97
CA SER A 93 22.36 1.30 -2.53
C SER A 93 23.67 0.87 -1.83
N SER A 94 24.44 1.80 -1.26
CA SER A 94 25.70 1.50 -0.57
C SER A 94 25.83 2.32 0.70
N LYS A 95 26.64 1.86 1.67
CA LYS A 95 26.84 2.57 2.95
C LYS A 95 27.28 4.03 2.76
N LEU A 96 28.17 4.29 1.78
CA LEU A 96 28.62 5.65 1.44
C LEU A 96 27.49 6.51 0.89
N LYS A 97 26.67 5.97 0.00
CA LYS A 97 25.51 6.70 -0.53
C LYS A 97 24.44 6.96 0.52
N VAL A 98 24.28 6.06 1.50
CA VAL A 98 23.41 6.29 2.65
C VAL A 98 23.90 7.50 3.44
N THR A 99 25.18 7.56 3.79
CA THR A 99 25.74 8.73 4.49
C THR A 99 25.56 10.01 3.68
N LEU A 100 25.84 9.97 2.38
CA LEU A 100 25.65 11.12 1.49
C LEU A 100 24.18 11.56 1.39
N SER A 101 23.25 10.60 1.33
CA SER A 101 21.80 10.83 1.33
C SER A 101 21.34 11.53 2.61
N TRP A 102 21.84 11.09 3.77
CA TRP A 102 21.55 11.71 5.06
C TRP A 102 22.13 13.11 5.19
N ILE A 103 23.34 13.34 4.68
CA ILE A 103 23.95 14.68 4.64
C ILE A 103 23.14 15.62 3.75
N LEU A 104 22.78 15.18 2.54
CA LEU A 104 21.98 15.97 1.60
C LEU A 104 20.60 16.29 2.20
N PHE A 105 19.97 15.31 2.84
CA PHE A 105 18.71 15.48 3.55
C PHE A 105 18.83 16.51 4.69
N ALA A 106 19.85 16.39 5.54
CA ALA A 106 20.06 17.33 6.64
C ALA A 106 20.34 18.75 6.13
N LEU A 107 21.13 18.87 5.05
CA LEU A 107 21.45 20.13 4.40
C LEU A 107 20.19 20.83 3.89
N PHE A 108 19.39 20.18 3.04
CA PHE A 108 18.22 20.83 2.45
C PHE A 108 17.01 20.93 3.38
N THR A 109 16.92 20.08 4.41
CA THR A 109 15.76 20.04 5.32
C THR A 109 15.97 20.86 6.58
N PHE A 110 17.19 20.98 7.11
CA PHE A 110 17.42 21.72 8.36
C PHE A 110 18.35 22.92 8.16
N ILE A 111 19.51 22.70 7.54
CA ILE A 111 20.56 23.73 7.47
C ILE A 111 20.13 24.90 6.57
N VAL A 112 19.70 24.63 5.33
CA VAL A 112 19.30 25.69 4.39
C VAL A 112 18.10 26.49 4.92
N PRO A 113 17.03 25.85 5.44
CA PRO A 113 15.95 26.54 6.13
C PRO A 113 16.42 27.47 7.26
N PHE A 114 17.28 26.95 8.13
CA PHE A 114 17.81 27.71 9.27
C PHE A 114 18.64 28.92 8.83
N VAL A 115 19.54 28.72 7.85
CA VAL A 115 20.35 29.80 7.28
C VAL A 115 19.48 30.88 6.64
N ASN A 116 18.39 30.51 5.96
CA ASN A 116 17.48 31.48 5.37
C ASN A 116 16.75 32.31 6.45
N LEU A 117 16.25 31.66 7.50
CA LEU A 117 15.65 32.31 8.66
C LEU A 117 16.58 33.33 9.35
N THR A 118 17.86 32.97 9.54
CA THR A 118 18.83 33.85 10.20
C THR A 118 19.37 34.93 9.28
N SER A 119 19.51 34.67 7.98
CA SER A 119 20.09 35.63 7.03
C SER A 119 19.11 36.72 6.60
N VAL A 120 17.80 36.43 6.64
CA VAL A 120 16.74 37.41 6.37
C VAL A 120 16.44 38.28 7.60
N SER A 121 16.99 37.94 8.78
CA SER A 121 16.85 38.76 9.99
C SER A 121 17.70 40.03 9.89
N CYS A 122 17.11 41.08 9.36
CA CYS A 122 17.60 42.45 9.36
C CYS A 122 17.51 43.05 10.79
N PRO A 123 18.63 43.40 11.43
CA PRO A 123 18.63 43.95 12.80
C PRO A 123 18.04 45.36 12.90
N ASP A 124 17.99 46.12 11.81
CA ASP A 124 17.42 47.48 11.74
C ASP A 124 16.01 47.54 11.13
N CYS A 125 15.37 46.40 10.89
CA CYS A 125 14.04 46.38 10.28
C CYS A 125 12.93 46.50 11.35
N ASP A 126 12.05 47.48 11.12
CA ASP A 126 10.88 47.86 11.93
C ASP A 126 10.12 46.63 12.49
N PRO A 127 9.69 46.59 13.76
CA PRO A 127 8.91 45.48 14.36
C PRO A 127 7.65 45.04 13.59
N GLN A 128 7.24 45.79 12.57
CA GLN A 128 6.16 45.47 11.63
C GLN A 128 6.56 44.46 10.53
N HIS A 129 7.86 44.16 10.36
CA HIS A 129 8.42 43.26 9.34
C HIS A 129 8.83 41.88 9.86
N ARG A 130 8.48 41.50 11.11
CA ARG A 130 8.78 40.15 11.64
C ARG A 130 7.86 39.11 10.99
N HIS A 131 8.40 37.97 10.55
CA HIS A 131 7.66 36.93 9.82
C HIS A 131 7.16 35.75 10.72
N PRO A 132 6.08 35.83 11.56
CA PRO A 132 5.57 34.70 12.36
C PRO A 132 5.29 33.35 11.62
N PHE A 133 4.58 33.35 10.49
CA PHE A 133 4.23 32.18 9.68
C PHE A 133 5.37 31.51 8.90
N GLU A 134 6.47 32.21 8.59
CA GLU A 134 7.53 31.59 7.77
C GLU A 134 8.17 30.44 8.55
N GLY A 135 8.43 30.64 9.84
CA GLY A 135 8.87 29.56 10.74
C GLY A 135 7.85 28.43 10.86
N LEU A 136 6.54 28.73 10.83
CA LEU A 136 5.49 27.72 10.94
C LEU A 136 5.38 26.84 9.69
N VAL A 137 5.28 27.46 8.51
CA VAL A 137 5.21 26.75 7.23
C VAL A 137 6.46 25.91 7.04
N GLN A 138 7.62 26.49 7.36
CA GLN A 138 8.90 25.81 7.27
C GLN A 138 9.00 24.66 8.27
N LEU A 139 8.51 24.81 9.50
CA LEU A 139 8.45 23.71 10.47
C LEU A 139 7.54 22.57 10.01
N ALA A 140 6.37 22.89 9.44
CA ALA A 140 5.45 21.88 8.93
C ALA A 140 6.04 21.11 7.72
N GLU A 141 6.63 21.82 6.76
CA GLU A 141 7.29 21.21 5.60
C GLU A 141 8.49 20.36 6.00
N THR A 142 9.30 20.82 6.96
CA THR A 142 10.46 20.06 7.44
C THR A 142 10.04 18.82 8.23
N ALA A 143 9.02 18.93 9.08
CA ALA A 143 8.45 17.79 9.78
C ALA A 143 7.90 16.73 8.81
N LEU A 144 7.16 17.15 7.78
CA LEU A 144 6.64 16.23 6.76
C LEU A 144 7.73 15.59 5.91
N ALA A 145 8.73 16.36 5.49
CA ALA A 145 9.88 15.84 4.76
C ALA A 145 10.67 14.84 5.62
N ALA A 146 10.83 15.11 6.92
CA ALA A 146 11.49 14.20 7.86
C ALA A 146 10.73 12.91 8.07
N VAL A 147 9.43 12.96 8.36
CA VAL A 147 8.58 11.78 8.49
C VAL A 147 8.63 10.93 7.22
N SER A 148 8.54 11.59 6.05
CA SER A 148 8.61 10.94 4.74
C SER A 148 9.96 10.28 4.47
N PHE A 149 11.06 11.01 4.70
CA PHE A 149 12.42 10.52 4.48
C PHE A 149 12.76 9.35 5.40
N VAL A 150 12.43 9.45 6.70
CA VAL A 150 12.69 8.39 7.67
C VAL A 150 11.90 7.14 7.33
N CYS A 151 10.60 7.29 7.00
CA CYS A 151 9.76 6.19 6.56
C CYS A 151 10.33 5.49 5.33
N LEU A 152 10.60 6.27 4.27
CA LEU A 152 11.14 5.76 3.02
C LEU A 152 12.50 5.09 3.22
N SER A 153 13.39 5.72 3.98
CA SER A 153 14.72 5.20 4.24
C SER A 153 14.67 3.88 5.03
N HIS A 154 13.78 3.78 6.01
CA HIS A 154 13.59 2.54 6.76
C HIS A 154 13.08 1.41 5.85
N ILE A 155 12.15 1.72 4.96
CA ILE A 155 11.58 0.77 4.00
C ILE A 155 12.63 0.27 3.01
N VAL A 156 13.38 1.19 2.40
CA VAL A 156 14.42 0.87 1.41
C VAL A 156 15.56 0.07 2.04
N ARG A 157 16.04 0.44 3.23
CA ARG A 157 17.14 -0.28 3.90
C ARG A 157 16.76 -1.69 4.33
N ARG A 158 15.56 -1.87 4.88
CA ARG A 158 15.19 -3.15 5.52
C ARG A 158 14.82 -4.24 4.51
N HIS A 159 14.24 -3.88 3.37
CA HIS A 159 13.76 -4.87 2.40
C HIS A 159 14.43 -4.76 1.04
N GLY A 160 15.02 -3.61 0.70
CA GLY A 160 15.49 -3.34 -0.65
C GLY A 160 14.34 -3.00 -1.59
N LEU A 161 14.59 -2.08 -2.52
CA LEU A 161 13.56 -1.49 -3.36
C LEU A 161 12.74 -2.51 -4.19
N ARG A 162 13.41 -3.55 -4.68
CA ARG A 162 12.75 -4.61 -5.47
C ARG A 162 11.76 -5.41 -4.64
N ARG A 163 12.10 -5.67 -3.38
CA ARG A 163 11.26 -6.43 -2.45
C ARG A 163 10.13 -5.58 -1.90
N THR A 164 10.37 -4.28 -1.70
CA THR A 164 9.32 -3.34 -1.25
C THR A 164 8.24 -3.20 -2.30
N LEU A 165 8.61 -3.03 -3.58
CA LEU A 165 7.67 -2.98 -4.70
C LEU A 165 7.23 -4.37 -5.18
N PHE A 166 7.63 -5.44 -4.48
CA PHE A 166 7.28 -6.84 -4.80
C PHE A 166 7.66 -7.36 -6.19
N LEU A 167 8.53 -6.68 -6.94
CA LEU A 167 8.93 -7.13 -8.27
C LEU A 167 9.57 -8.51 -8.28
N ASP A 168 10.20 -8.91 -7.17
CA ASP A 168 10.87 -10.21 -7.07
C ASP A 168 9.89 -11.39 -7.21
N ARG A 169 8.61 -11.18 -6.85
CA ARG A 169 7.59 -12.22 -6.86
C ARG A 169 6.70 -12.17 -8.11
N ILE A 170 6.60 -11.00 -8.74
CA ILE A 170 5.84 -10.78 -9.99
C ILE A 170 6.47 -11.51 -11.18
N VAL A 171 7.77 -11.82 -11.14
CA VAL A 171 8.45 -12.60 -12.18
C VAL A 171 7.81 -13.98 -12.39
N ARG A 172 7.09 -14.50 -11.39
CA ARG A 172 6.39 -15.79 -11.44
C ARG A 172 4.90 -15.68 -11.76
N GLU A 173 4.37 -14.47 -11.97
CA GLU A 173 2.95 -14.24 -12.27
C GLU A 173 2.71 -14.00 -13.77
N SER A 174 1.45 -14.04 -14.19
CA SER A 174 1.04 -13.99 -15.60
C SER A 174 1.47 -12.70 -16.31
N HIS A 175 1.66 -12.79 -17.64
CA HIS A 175 2.09 -11.67 -18.49
C HIS A 175 1.15 -10.44 -18.38
N GLU A 176 -0.16 -10.67 -18.22
CA GLU A 176 -1.18 -9.62 -18.02
C GLU A 176 -0.92 -8.79 -16.76
N VAL A 177 -0.55 -9.43 -15.65
CA VAL A 177 -0.27 -8.74 -14.37
C VAL A 177 1.02 -7.92 -14.48
N ARG A 178 2.02 -8.43 -15.22
CA ARG A 178 3.27 -7.73 -15.47
C ARG A 178 3.08 -6.47 -16.32
N ALA A 179 2.30 -6.54 -17.40
CA ALA A 179 2.02 -5.37 -18.23
C ALA A 179 1.23 -4.30 -17.45
N GLY A 180 0.26 -4.72 -16.61
CA GLY A 180 -0.46 -3.79 -15.72
C GLY A 180 0.46 -3.11 -14.70
N TYR A 181 1.46 -3.82 -14.19
CA TYR A 181 2.45 -3.27 -13.26
C TYR A 181 3.28 -2.14 -13.89
N GLU A 182 3.78 -2.35 -15.11
CA GLU A 182 4.65 -1.41 -15.82
C GLU A 182 3.93 -0.10 -16.13
N SER A 183 2.70 -0.20 -16.64
CA SER A 183 1.84 0.94 -16.91
C SER A 183 1.59 1.79 -15.64
N GLU A 184 1.33 1.15 -14.51
CA GLU A 184 1.10 1.84 -13.23
C GLU A 184 2.37 2.50 -12.67
N LEU A 185 3.54 1.88 -12.86
CA LEU A 185 4.82 2.46 -12.46
C LEU A 185 5.09 3.75 -13.24
N HIS A 186 4.97 3.71 -14.56
CA HIS A 186 5.16 4.88 -15.42
C HIS A 186 4.13 5.98 -15.11
N GLY A 187 2.87 5.58 -14.97
CA GLY A 187 1.77 6.48 -14.60
C GLY A 187 2.02 7.20 -13.27
N ALA A 188 2.59 6.52 -12.27
CA ALA A 188 2.92 7.11 -10.97
C ALA A 188 4.01 8.21 -11.08
N PHE A 189 5.02 8.02 -11.91
CA PHE A 189 6.05 9.04 -12.13
C PHE A 189 5.56 10.23 -12.95
N SER A 190 4.77 9.96 -13.99
CA SER A 190 4.10 11.01 -14.76
C SER A 190 3.21 11.86 -13.84
N LEU A 191 2.48 11.22 -12.93
CA LEU A 191 1.68 11.89 -11.91
C LEU A 191 2.53 12.78 -10.98
N LEU A 192 3.71 12.33 -10.55
CA LEU A 192 4.64 13.15 -9.75
C LEU A 192 5.05 14.41 -10.51
N GLY A 193 5.51 14.25 -11.75
CA GLY A 193 5.91 15.38 -12.60
C GLY A 193 4.74 16.34 -12.85
N SER A 194 3.56 15.78 -13.14
CA SER A 194 2.35 16.56 -13.43
C SER A 194 1.87 17.39 -12.23
N PHE A 195 2.04 16.92 -10.98
CA PHE A 195 1.70 17.70 -9.80
C PHE A 195 2.84 18.64 -9.35
N LEU A 196 4.08 18.19 -9.40
CA LEU A 196 5.22 18.98 -8.92
C LEU A 196 5.51 20.18 -9.83
N LEU A 197 5.37 20.02 -11.15
CA LEU A 197 5.70 21.07 -12.13
C LEU A 197 4.85 22.35 -11.98
N PRO A 198 3.51 22.31 -11.96
CA PRO A 198 2.72 23.54 -11.83
C PRO A 198 2.94 24.24 -10.49
N ILE A 199 3.07 23.47 -9.41
CA ILE A 199 3.29 24.01 -8.05
C ILE A 199 4.67 24.67 -7.98
N ALA A 200 5.69 24.06 -8.57
CA ALA A 200 7.03 24.65 -8.65
C ALA A 200 7.05 25.94 -9.49
N LEU A 201 6.34 25.98 -10.62
CA LEU A 201 6.25 27.20 -11.43
C LEU A 201 5.60 28.36 -10.67
N ILE A 202 4.52 28.07 -9.94
CA ILE A 202 3.83 29.07 -9.12
C ILE A 202 4.76 29.59 -8.01
N GLU A 203 5.42 28.70 -7.27
CA GLU A 203 6.36 29.07 -6.20
C GLU A 203 7.55 29.87 -6.73
N ILE A 204 8.12 29.46 -7.87
CA ILE A 204 9.22 30.18 -8.53
C ILE A 204 8.78 31.59 -8.90
N ALA A 205 7.61 31.74 -9.53
CA ALA A 205 7.10 33.05 -9.93
C ALA A 205 6.89 33.98 -8.72
N PHE A 206 6.30 33.46 -7.64
CA PHE A 206 6.08 34.22 -6.40
C PHE A 206 7.40 34.67 -5.76
N ARG A 207 8.39 33.79 -5.65
CA ARG A 207 9.68 34.15 -5.05
C ARG A 207 10.52 35.05 -5.93
N VAL A 208 10.53 34.84 -7.24
CA VAL A 208 11.24 35.73 -8.18
C VAL A 208 10.65 37.13 -8.12
N TRP A 209 9.31 37.26 -8.05
CA TRP A 209 8.66 38.54 -7.83
C TRP A 209 9.12 39.17 -6.51
N TRP A 210 9.07 38.43 -5.40
CA TRP A 210 9.46 38.95 -4.08
C TRP A 210 10.90 39.50 -4.07
N TYR A 211 11.85 38.73 -4.60
CA TYR A 211 13.25 39.12 -4.68
C TYR A 211 13.53 40.26 -5.67
N TYR A 212 12.65 40.49 -6.64
CA TYR A 212 12.73 41.64 -7.52
C TYR A 212 12.41 42.95 -6.78
N TYR A 213 11.50 42.92 -5.80
CA TYR A 213 11.09 44.11 -5.04
C TYR A 213 11.85 44.31 -3.71
N VAL A 214 12.35 43.24 -3.09
CA VAL A 214 13.04 43.32 -1.80
C VAL A 214 14.56 43.42 -1.98
N THR A 215 15.12 44.57 -1.61
CA THR A 215 16.57 44.76 -1.51
C THR A 215 17.06 44.31 -0.14
N VAL A 216 17.72 43.15 -0.08
CA VAL A 216 18.31 42.64 1.17
C VAL A 216 19.59 43.41 1.49
N SER A 217 19.59 44.11 2.62
CA SER A 217 20.75 44.85 3.14
C SER A 217 21.46 44.00 4.19
N ILE A 218 22.61 43.41 3.82
CA ILE A 218 23.47 42.69 4.78
C ILE A 218 24.62 43.62 5.19
N PRO A 219 24.88 43.81 6.49
CA PRO A 219 25.81 44.82 7.01
C PRO A 219 27.31 44.52 6.78
N PHE A 220 27.69 43.31 6.33
CA PHE A 220 29.11 42.92 6.25
C PHE A 220 29.77 43.13 4.88
N ILE A 221 29.01 43.49 3.84
CA ILE A 221 29.52 43.61 2.45
C ILE A 221 29.04 44.95 1.88
N GLU A 222 29.58 46.05 2.40
CA GLU A 222 29.16 47.38 1.98
C GLU A 222 29.85 47.83 0.68
N SER A 223 31.00 47.23 0.34
CA SER A 223 31.89 47.76 -0.70
C SER A 223 31.58 47.34 -2.15
N HIS A 224 30.79 46.26 -2.39
CA HIS A 224 30.55 45.78 -3.76
C HIS A 224 29.08 45.44 -4.06
N ARG A 225 28.41 46.32 -4.84
CA ARG A 225 27.03 46.15 -5.35
C ARG A 225 26.81 44.81 -6.07
N ARG A 226 27.81 44.31 -6.82
CA ARG A 226 27.72 43.02 -7.54
C ARG A 226 27.64 41.82 -6.60
N LEU A 227 28.36 41.85 -5.47
CA LEU A 227 28.38 40.74 -4.53
C LEU A 227 27.04 40.61 -3.77
N LYS A 228 26.37 41.74 -3.47
CA LYS A 228 25.00 41.75 -2.91
C LYS A 228 23.99 41.06 -3.84
N ILE A 229 24.04 41.37 -5.15
CA ILE A 229 23.13 40.76 -6.14
C ILE A 229 23.36 39.25 -6.24
N ILE A 230 24.63 38.83 -6.33
CA ILE A 230 25.00 37.41 -6.41
C ILE A 230 24.51 36.66 -5.16
N LEU A 231 24.70 37.23 -3.98
CA LEU A 231 24.29 36.62 -2.72
C LEU A 231 22.76 36.46 -2.62
N ASN A 232 21.98 37.45 -3.07
CA ASN A 232 20.52 37.35 -3.10
C ASN A 232 20.03 36.26 -4.06
N VAL A 233 20.65 36.14 -5.24
CA VAL A 233 20.34 35.06 -6.20
C VAL A 233 20.69 33.69 -5.62
N VAL A 234 21.83 33.57 -4.92
CA VAL A 234 22.24 32.32 -4.24
C VAL A 234 21.27 31.96 -3.11
N LEU A 235 20.91 32.90 -2.23
CA LEU A 235 19.94 32.67 -1.15
C LEU A 235 18.56 32.27 -1.70
N CYS A 236 18.09 32.96 -2.75
CA CYS A 236 16.84 32.63 -3.42
C CYS A 236 16.86 31.22 -4.03
N SER A 237 17.90 30.88 -4.80
CA SER A 237 18.04 29.56 -5.41
C SER A 237 18.18 28.44 -4.37
N CYS A 238 18.95 28.63 -3.30
CA CYS A 238 19.04 27.68 -2.19
C CYS A 238 17.69 27.50 -1.47
N GLY A 239 16.96 28.59 -1.22
CA GLY A 239 15.63 28.55 -0.61
C GLY A 239 14.62 27.80 -1.47
N LEU A 240 14.61 28.05 -2.78
CA LEU A 240 13.77 27.34 -3.76
C LEU A 240 14.13 25.85 -3.83
N LEU A 241 15.43 25.54 -3.89
CA LEU A 241 15.89 24.16 -3.96
C LEU A 241 15.56 23.37 -2.68
N SER A 242 15.67 24.01 -1.51
CA SER A 242 15.25 23.43 -0.23
C SER A 242 13.73 23.17 -0.18
N TRP A 243 12.92 24.13 -0.64
CA TRP A 243 11.47 23.94 -0.72
C TRP A 243 11.11 22.82 -1.70
N LEU A 244 11.67 22.85 -2.92
CA LEU A 244 11.45 21.86 -3.96
C LEU A 244 11.84 20.46 -3.44
N TYR A 245 12.97 20.35 -2.75
CA TYR A 245 13.44 19.11 -2.15
C TYR A 245 12.45 18.56 -1.12
N ARG A 246 12.04 19.39 -0.15
CA ARG A 246 11.12 18.98 0.93
C ARG A 246 9.76 18.53 0.38
N THR A 247 9.19 19.33 -0.53
CA THR A 247 7.93 19.01 -1.23
C THR A 247 8.05 17.75 -2.07
N SER A 248 9.14 17.59 -2.81
CA SER A 248 9.34 16.42 -3.66
C SER A 248 9.52 15.14 -2.85
N VAL A 249 10.25 15.16 -1.72
CA VAL A 249 10.40 14.00 -0.83
C VAL A 249 9.06 13.55 -0.24
N PHE A 250 8.22 14.50 0.17
CA PHE A 250 6.87 14.22 0.66
C PHE A 250 5.99 13.63 -0.43
N LEU A 251 5.84 14.32 -1.57
CA LEU A 251 4.99 13.85 -2.68
C LEU A 251 5.46 12.52 -3.26
N PHE A 252 6.78 12.32 -3.38
CA PHE A 252 7.35 11.05 -3.81
C PHE A 252 6.91 9.93 -2.87
N THR A 253 7.02 10.12 -1.55
CA THR A 253 6.60 9.11 -0.56
C THR A 253 5.09 8.83 -0.66
N CYS A 254 4.26 9.85 -0.85
CA CYS A 254 2.82 9.70 -1.07
C CYS A 254 2.50 8.89 -2.34
N ILE A 255 3.22 9.15 -3.43
CA ILE A 255 3.07 8.43 -4.70
C ILE A 255 3.55 7.00 -4.58
N LEU A 256 4.65 6.75 -3.87
CA LEU A 256 5.08 5.39 -3.56
C LEU A 256 4.01 4.64 -2.79
N PHE A 257 3.35 5.29 -1.84
CA PHE A 257 2.24 4.67 -1.13
C PHE A 257 1.06 4.37 -2.06
N ARG A 258 0.66 5.31 -2.93
CA ARG A 258 -0.40 5.06 -3.94
C ARG A 258 -0.04 3.91 -4.88
N LEU A 259 1.19 3.90 -5.39
CA LEU A 259 1.70 2.83 -6.25
C LEU A 259 1.62 1.51 -5.50
N MET A 260 2.18 1.44 -4.30
CA MET A 260 2.07 0.26 -3.43
C MET A 260 0.62 -0.19 -3.25
N CYS A 261 -0.31 0.75 -3.05
CA CYS A 261 -1.73 0.41 -2.95
C CYS A 261 -2.29 -0.21 -4.25
N HIS A 262 -1.94 0.37 -5.41
CA HIS A 262 -2.34 -0.18 -6.70
C HIS A 262 -1.78 -1.59 -6.91
N LEU A 263 -0.53 -1.82 -6.54
CA LEU A 263 0.10 -3.14 -6.62
C LEU A 263 -0.65 -4.18 -5.80
N GLN A 264 -1.17 -3.81 -4.63
CA GLN A 264 -2.02 -4.70 -3.85
C GLN A 264 -3.34 -5.01 -4.57
N ILE A 265 -3.93 -4.02 -5.24
CA ILE A 265 -5.17 -4.24 -5.99
C ILE A 265 -4.95 -5.23 -7.14
N LEU A 266 -3.81 -5.16 -7.84
CA LEU A 266 -3.48 -6.14 -8.89
C LEU A 266 -3.39 -7.57 -8.33
N ARG A 267 -2.81 -7.74 -7.14
CA ARG A 267 -2.77 -9.04 -6.45
C ARG A 267 -4.13 -9.54 -6.03
N LEU A 268 -4.98 -8.64 -5.50
CA LEU A 268 -6.36 -9.00 -5.16
C LEU A 268 -7.14 -9.43 -6.41
N LYS A 269 -6.89 -8.82 -7.58
CA LYS A 269 -7.49 -9.28 -8.85
C LYS A 269 -6.99 -10.69 -9.24
N GLY A 270 -5.70 -10.96 -9.11
CA GLY A 270 -5.14 -12.30 -9.32
C GLY A 270 -5.75 -13.34 -8.38
N TYR A 271 -5.94 -12.97 -7.11
CA TYR A 271 -6.63 -13.81 -6.13
C TYR A 271 -8.11 -14.04 -6.50
N ILE A 272 -8.84 -13.04 -6.98
CA ILE A 272 -10.23 -13.22 -7.45
C ILE A 272 -10.28 -14.19 -8.64
N LYS A 273 -9.32 -14.12 -9.58
CA LYS A 273 -9.23 -15.09 -10.68
C LYS A 273 -8.97 -16.52 -10.19
N LEU A 274 -8.20 -16.68 -9.10
CA LEU A 274 -8.02 -17.98 -8.44
C LEU A 274 -9.33 -18.48 -7.77
N LEU A 275 -10.12 -17.58 -7.20
CA LEU A 275 -11.45 -17.89 -6.66
C LEU A 275 -12.46 -18.26 -7.75
N GLU A 276 -12.21 -17.90 -9.00
CA GLU A 276 -13.06 -18.30 -10.13
C GLU A 276 -12.79 -19.76 -10.51
N THR A 277 -11.52 -20.15 -10.56
CA THR A 277 -11.07 -21.45 -11.06
C THR A 277 -11.05 -22.55 -10.01
N THR A 278 -10.95 -22.20 -8.72
CA THR A 278 -10.83 -23.20 -7.65
C THR A 278 -11.94 -23.06 -6.62
N SER A 279 -12.54 -24.19 -6.23
CA SER A 279 -13.49 -24.30 -5.10
C SER A 279 -12.85 -24.88 -3.83
N ASN A 280 -11.59 -25.32 -3.92
CA ASN A 280 -10.84 -25.90 -2.81
C ASN A 280 -10.53 -24.85 -1.73
N VAL A 281 -11.27 -24.92 -0.62
CA VAL A 281 -11.16 -23.98 0.51
C VAL A 281 -9.75 -23.90 1.10
N SER A 282 -9.02 -25.01 1.18
CA SER A 282 -7.66 -25.05 1.73
C SER A 282 -6.66 -24.26 0.88
N ILE A 283 -6.77 -24.35 -0.45
CA ILE A 283 -5.92 -23.60 -1.39
C ILE A 283 -6.25 -22.10 -1.29
N ILE A 284 -7.55 -21.77 -1.29
CA ILE A 284 -8.03 -20.39 -1.13
C ILE A 284 -7.50 -19.77 0.17
N LEU A 285 -7.63 -20.49 1.29
CA LEU A 285 -7.20 -20.00 2.60
C LEU A 285 -5.69 -19.82 2.69
N SER A 286 -4.92 -20.81 2.24
CA SER A 286 -3.45 -20.75 2.28
C SER A 286 -2.90 -19.60 1.45
N GLU A 287 -3.47 -19.37 0.25
CA GLU A 287 -3.05 -18.25 -0.60
C GLU A 287 -3.48 -16.91 -0.01
N HIS A 288 -4.69 -16.81 0.55
CA HIS A 288 -5.12 -15.60 1.25
C HIS A 288 -4.25 -15.29 2.47
N MET A 289 -3.89 -16.30 3.27
CA MET A 289 -2.96 -16.17 4.40
C MET A 289 -1.58 -15.70 3.96
N ARG A 290 -1.05 -16.27 2.87
CA ARG A 290 0.22 -15.89 2.27
C ARG A 290 0.21 -14.43 1.82
N ILE A 291 -0.84 -14.03 1.10
CA ILE A 291 -1.05 -12.66 0.62
C ILE A 291 -1.14 -11.70 1.82
N ARG A 292 -1.99 -12.03 2.81
CA ARG A 292 -2.21 -11.22 4.00
C ARG A 292 -0.95 -11.04 4.84
N SER A 293 -0.20 -12.09 5.12
CA SER A 293 1.05 -12.00 5.90
C SER A 293 2.03 -11.00 5.29
N GLN A 294 2.21 -11.07 3.97
CA GLN A 294 3.09 -10.15 3.23
C GLN A 294 2.55 -8.71 3.24
N LEU A 295 1.23 -8.55 3.09
CA LEU A 295 0.53 -7.27 3.16
C LEU A 295 0.62 -6.62 4.54
N THR A 296 0.45 -7.40 5.62
CA THR A 296 0.42 -6.88 6.99
C THR A 296 1.75 -6.26 7.39
N ILE A 297 2.87 -6.91 7.06
CA ILE A 297 4.22 -6.39 7.37
C ILE A 297 4.45 -5.03 6.72
N ILE A 298 3.98 -4.87 5.49
CA ILE A 298 4.18 -3.66 4.70
C ILE A 298 3.16 -2.58 5.07
N SER A 299 1.88 -2.94 5.19
CA SER A 299 0.80 -2.04 5.59
C SER A 299 1.01 -1.45 6.98
N HIS A 300 1.54 -2.22 7.94
CA HIS A 300 1.80 -1.72 9.30
C HIS A 300 2.74 -0.50 9.29
N ARG A 301 3.80 -0.54 8.48
CA ARG A 301 4.78 0.57 8.40
C ARG A 301 4.20 1.78 7.69
N PHE A 302 3.41 1.55 6.63
CA PHE A 302 2.72 2.62 5.95
C PHE A 302 1.61 3.25 6.78
N ARG A 303 0.98 2.47 7.66
CA ARG A 303 -0.02 2.95 8.60
C ARG A 303 0.61 3.95 9.58
N ALA A 304 1.80 3.66 10.09
CA ALA A 304 2.56 4.61 10.91
C ALA A 304 2.87 5.90 10.15
N PHE A 305 3.28 5.80 8.88
CA PHE A 305 3.48 6.97 8.02
C PHE A 305 2.20 7.78 7.80
N LEU A 306 1.08 7.12 7.48
CA LEU A 306 -0.19 7.79 7.21
C LEU A 306 -0.69 8.53 8.46
N VAL A 307 -0.59 7.89 9.64
CA VAL A 307 -0.92 8.53 10.93
C VAL A 307 -0.02 9.74 11.18
N ALA A 308 1.30 9.58 11.06
CA ALA A 308 2.24 10.67 11.31
C ALA A 308 2.06 11.85 10.33
N ALA A 309 1.85 11.56 9.04
CA ALA A 309 1.60 12.58 8.03
C ALA A 309 0.26 13.28 8.26
N SER A 310 -0.83 12.53 8.49
CA SER A 310 -2.14 13.09 8.81
C SER A 310 -2.09 13.96 10.06
N PHE A 311 -1.44 13.51 11.13
CA PHE A 311 -1.27 14.28 12.37
C PHE A 311 -0.51 15.57 12.13
N THR A 312 0.62 15.51 11.43
CA THR A 312 1.45 16.69 11.13
C THR A 312 0.68 17.73 10.32
N ILE A 313 -0.08 17.29 9.31
CA ILE A 313 -0.91 18.17 8.48
C ILE A 313 -2.04 18.77 9.30
N SER A 314 -2.81 17.98 10.04
CA SER A 314 -3.90 18.52 10.87
C SER A 314 -3.37 19.53 11.90
N PHE A 315 -2.25 19.22 12.55
CA PHE A 315 -1.61 20.14 13.50
C PHE A 315 -1.17 21.44 12.82
N SER A 316 -0.50 21.37 11.67
CA SER A 316 -0.05 22.57 10.95
C SER A 316 -1.22 23.43 10.46
N GLN A 317 -2.30 22.82 9.97
CA GLN A 317 -3.48 23.55 9.49
C GLN A 317 -4.24 24.23 10.64
N VAL A 318 -4.46 23.53 11.76
CA VAL A 318 -5.11 24.11 12.95
C VAL A 318 -4.27 25.24 13.53
N TRP A 319 -2.96 25.05 13.64
CA TRP A 319 -2.07 26.09 14.15
C TRP A 319 -2.03 27.32 13.23
N SER A 320 -2.02 27.10 11.92
CA SER A 320 -2.05 28.20 10.94
C SER A 320 -3.34 29.00 11.03
N ALA A 321 -4.50 28.32 11.13
CA ALA A 321 -5.79 28.97 11.33
C ALA A 321 -5.85 29.74 12.66
N PHE A 322 -5.30 29.18 13.74
CA PHE A 322 -5.24 29.84 15.04
C PHE A 322 -4.43 31.14 15.00
N VAL A 323 -3.22 31.10 14.42
CA VAL A 323 -2.36 32.29 14.32
C VAL A 323 -2.99 33.36 13.41
N LEU A 324 -3.68 32.95 12.34
CA LEU A 324 -4.40 33.85 11.46
C LEU A 324 -5.55 34.58 12.19
N LEU A 325 -6.30 33.85 13.02
CA LEU A 325 -7.38 34.41 13.82
C LEU A 325 -6.87 35.33 14.94
N SER A 326 -5.74 35.00 15.55
CA SER A 326 -5.18 35.74 16.70
C SER A 326 -4.54 37.08 16.34
N SER A 327 -4.19 37.34 15.07
CA SER A 327 -3.34 38.48 14.68
C SER A 327 -4.00 39.38 13.62
N TYR A 328 -5.31 39.57 13.77
CA TYR A 328 -6.27 40.23 12.85
C TYR A 328 -5.81 41.54 12.15
N GLU A 329 -4.80 42.26 12.65
CA GLU A 329 -4.47 43.62 12.18
C GLU A 329 -3.14 43.78 11.39
N LYS A 330 -2.25 42.78 11.29
CA LYS A 330 -0.86 43.01 10.80
C LYS A 330 -0.37 42.05 9.72
N PHE A 331 -1.14 41.81 8.66
CA PHE A 331 -0.74 40.83 7.63
C PHE A 331 -0.57 41.37 6.21
N ASN A 332 0.57 40.99 5.62
CA ASN A 332 0.94 41.22 4.23
C ASN A 332 0.39 40.08 3.35
N PHE A 333 -0.26 40.45 2.25
CA PHE A 333 -0.89 39.56 1.26
C PHE A 333 0.03 38.42 0.76
N PHE A 334 1.30 38.75 0.48
CA PHE A 334 2.28 37.81 -0.05
C PHE A 334 2.55 36.62 0.88
N ARG A 335 2.36 36.81 2.18
CA ARG A 335 2.79 35.86 3.20
C ARG A 335 1.78 34.76 3.51
N ALA A 336 0.51 35.00 3.17
CA ALA A 336 -0.52 33.98 3.20
C ALA A 336 -0.53 33.12 1.91
N GLY A 337 0.12 33.58 0.83
CA GLY A 337 0.27 32.80 -0.41
C GLY A 337 1.06 31.50 -0.21
N ASP A 338 2.26 31.58 0.37
CA ASP A 338 3.12 30.41 0.64
C ASP A 338 2.42 29.38 1.55
N LEU A 339 1.65 29.88 2.54
CA LEU A 339 0.85 29.03 3.42
C LEU A 339 -0.24 28.28 2.66
N VAL A 340 -0.95 28.96 1.75
CA VAL A 340 -1.99 28.35 0.91
C VAL A 340 -1.38 27.30 -0.02
N VAL A 341 -0.29 27.62 -0.73
CA VAL A 341 0.40 26.67 -1.62
C VAL A 341 0.85 25.44 -0.86
N CYS A 342 1.51 25.61 0.29
CA CYS A 342 1.93 24.52 1.16
C CYS A 342 0.73 23.66 1.61
N SER A 343 -0.37 24.29 2.01
CA SER A 343 -1.57 23.59 2.49
C SER A 343 -2.24 22.76 1.39
N VAL A 344 -2.31 23.29 0.16
CA VAL A 344 -2.82 22.58 -1.01
C VAL A 344 -1.94 21.36 -1.31
N VAL A 345 -0.61 21.52 -1.36
CA VAL A 345 0.34 20.41 -1.58
C VAL A 345 0.17 19.31 -0.54
N GLN A 346 0.12 19.68 0.74
CA GLN A 346 -0.07 18.76 1.86
C GLN A 346 -1.38 17.98 1.73
N LEU A 347 -2.48 18.67 1.44
CA LEU A 347 -3.80 18.07 1.27
C LEU A 347 -3.81 17.11 0.07
N THR A 348 -3.27 17.52 -1.07
CA THR A 348 -3.18 16.67 -2.27
C THR A 348 -2.40 15.38 -1.98
N GLY A 349 -1.25 15.48 -1.31
CA GLY A 349 -0.46 14.32 -0.91
C GLY A 349 -1.19 13.37 0.04
N LEU A 350 -1.88 13.92 1.05
CA LEU A 350 -2.67 13.15 2.00
C LEU A 350 -3.86 12.44 1.33
N MET A 351 -4.60 13.16 0.48
CA MET A 351 -5.75 12.60 -0.25
C MET A 351 -5.33 11.50 -1.22
N LEU A 352 -4.19 11.67 -1.89
CA LEU A 352 -3.61 10.64 -2.73
C LEU A 352 -3.38 9.34 -1.95
N CYS A 353 -2.87 9.46 -0.72
CA CYS A 353 -2.64 8.32 0.14
C CYS A 353 -3.96 7.69 0.61
N LEU A 354 -4.84 8.49 1.21
CA LEU A 354 -6.10 8.01 1.77
C LEU A 354 -6.97 7.30 0.71
N ASN A 355 -7.03 7.84 -0.51
CA ASN A 355 -7.78 7.22 -1.61
C ASN A 355 -7.24 5.84 -1.98
N GLY A 356 -5.92 5.67 -2.02
CA GLY A 356 -5.28 4.37 -2.27
C GLY A 356 -5.65 3.34 -1.20
N ALA A 357 -5.59 3.74 0.07
CA ALA A 357 -5.90 2.88 1.20
C ALA A 357 -7.40 2.52 1.28
N ALA A 358 -8.31 3.50 1.09
CA ALA A 358 -9.75 3.26 1.09
C ALA A 358 -10.17 2.32 -0.04
N LYS A 359 -9.54 2.45 -1.22
CA LYS A 359 -9.79 1.56 -2.37
C LYS A 359 -9.41 0.11 -2.07
N ILE A 360 -8.32 -0.13 -1.34
CA ILE A 360 -7.95 -1.49 -0.88
C ILE A 360 -8.98 -2.03 0.11
N THR A 361 -9.34 -1.24 1.13
CA THR A 361 -10.34 -1.65 2.15
C THR A 361 -11.65 -2.08 1.50
N HIS A 362 -12.17 -1.27 0.56
CA HIS A 362 -13.39 -1.58 -0.16
C HIS A 362 -13.27 -2.88 -0.99
N ARG A 363 -12.13 -3.12 -1.65
CA ARG A 363 -11.90 -4.35 -2.42
C ARG A 363 -11.80 -5.57 -1.52
N ALA A 364 -11.16 -5.46 -0.36
CA ALA A 364 -11.10 -6.53 0.63
C ALA A 364 -12.50 -6.86 1.17
N GLN A 365 -13.31 -5.86 1.48
CA GLN A 365 -14.72 -6.04 1.87
C GLN A 365 -15.54 -6.72 0.76
N ARG A 366 -15.32 -6.37 -0.52
CA ARG A 366 -15.97 -7.04 -1.65
C ARG A 366 -15.63 -8.53 -1.73
N ILE A 367 -14.38 -8.92 -1.46
CA ILE A 367 -13.97 -10.34 -1.43
C ILE A 367 -14.74 -11.11 -0.35
N ILE A 368 -14.89 -10.52 0.85
CA ILE A 368 -15.69 -11.12 1.91
C ILE A 368 -17.15 -11.30 1.47
N GLY A 369 -17.72 -10.29 0.80
CA GLY A 369 -19.08 -10.37 0.24
C GLY A 369 -19.26 -11.50 -0.78
N ILE A 370 -18.29 -11.66 -1.70
CA ILE A 370 -18.27 -12.75 -2.69
C ILE A 370 -18.26 -14.12 -1.99
N VAL A 371 -17.37 -14.31 -1.01
CA VAL A 371 -17.27 -15.58 -0.30
C VAL A 371 -18.49 -15.85 0.57
N SER A 372 -19.07 -14.82 1.20
CA SER A 372 -20.30 -14.97 1.98
C SER A 372 -21.49 -15.35 1.11
N GLN A 373 -21.62 -14.72 -0.07
CA GLN A 373 -22.70 -15.03 -1.00
C GLN A 373 -22.55 -16.45 -1.56
N TRP A 374 -21.33 -16.85 -1.91
CA TRP A 374 -21.06 -18.21 -2.34
C TRP A 374 -21.35 -19.25 -1.26
N HIS A 375 -20.98 -18.99 0.00
CA HIS A 375 -21.32 -19.88 1.12
C HIS A 375 -22.84 -19.99 1.30
N ALA A 376 -23.57 -18.87 1.20
CA ALA A 376 -25.03 -18.86 1.30
C ALA A 376 -25.69 -19.63 0.16
N LEU A 377 -25.32 -19.36 -1.09
CA LEU A 377 -25.84 -20.07 -2.26
C LEU A 377 -25.54 -21.57 -2.18
N ALA A 378 -24.31 -21.93 -1.88
CA ALA A 378 -23.92 -23.33 -1.81
C ALA A 378 -24.47 -24.08 -0.57
N THR A 379 -25.17 -23.39 0.34
CA THR A 379 -25.92 -23.97 1.46
C THR A 379 -27.42 -24.03 1.17
N CYS A 380 -28.00 -22.97 0.61
CA CYS A 380 -29.44 -22.86 0.38
C CYS A 380 -29.89 -23.45 -0.96
N ASN A 381 -29.04 -23.37 -2.00
CA ASN A 381 -29.28 -23.93 -3.33
C ASN A 381 -27.98 -24.56 -3.86
N PRO A 382 -27.68 -25.82 -3.47
CA PRO A 382 -26.44 -26.49 -3.89
C PRO A 382 -26.35 -26.65 -5.41
N HIS A 383 -27.49 -26.82 -6.10
CA HIS A 383 -27.56 -27.00 -7.55
C HIS A 383 -26.98 -25.80 -8.32
N ALA A 384 -27.21 -24.58 -7.84
CA ALA A 384 -26.67 -23.36 -8.47
C ALA A 384 -25.13 -23.26 -8.47
N VAL A 385 -24.46 -24.05 -7.62
CA VAL A 385 -23.00 -23.99 -7.43
C VAL A 385 -22.29 -25.26 -7.92
N THR A 386 -23.02 -26.33 -8.18
CA THR A 386 -22.48 -27.56 -8.79
C THR A 386 -22.63 -27.55 -10.31
N ASP A 387 -21.55 -27.87 -11.00
CA ASP A 387 -21.60 -28.23 -12.41
C ASP A 387 -21.67 -29.76 -12.55
N SER A 388 -22.71 -30.25 -13.23
CA SER A 388 -22.87 -31.67 -13.56
C SER A 388 -22.37 -31.89 -14.98
N GLN A 389 -21.10 -32.25 -15.13
CA GLN A 389 -20.53 -32.55 -16.45
C GLN A 389 -20.62 -34.05 -16.73
N ARG A 390 -21.22 -34.42 -17.86
CA ARG A 390 -21.27 -35.80 -18.37
C ARG A 390 -19.87 -36.17 -18.87
N THR A 391 -19.13 -36.96 -18.12
CA THR A 391 -17.86 -37.52 -18.60
C THR A 391 -18.14 -38.78 -19.42
N GLY A 392 -18.04 -38.68 -20.75
CA GLY A 392 -18.11 -39.83 -21.65
C GLY A 392 -18.86 -39.54 -22.95
N GLU A 393 -18.13 -39.23 -24.01
CA GLU A 393 -18.57 -39.42 -25.40
C GLU A 393 -18.14 -40.85 -25.77
N GLY A 394 -18.88 -41.83 -25.27
CA GLY A 394 -18.52 -43.25 -25.35
C GLY A 394 -19.76 -44.06 -25.73
N ASP A 395 -19.76 -44.54 -26.96
CA ASP A 395 -20.73 -45.49 -27.50
C ASP A 395 -20.51 -46.85 -26.82
N SER A 396 -21.21 -47.12 -25.70
CA SER A 396 -21.57 -48.46 -25.19
C SER A 396 -22.09 -48.40 -23.74
N ASN A 397 -22.93 -49.38 -23.42
CA ASN A 397 -23.73 -49.70 -22.23
C ASN A 397 -23.16 -49.52 -20.79
N ASP A 398 -22.12 -48.72 -20.56
CA ASP A 398 -21.66 -48.38 -19.21
C ASP A 398 -22.48 -47.22 -18.61
N PRO A 399 -22.86 -47.27 -17.31
CA PRO A 399 -23.63 -46.21 -16.68
C PRO A 399 -22.81 -44.90 -16.67
N ALA A 400 -23.42 -43.80 -17.12
CA ALA A 400 -22.81 -42.48 -17.12
C ALA A 400 -22.28 -42.13 -15.72
N LEU A 401 -20.96 -41.95 -15.60
CA LEU A 401 -20.35 -41.44 -14.39
C LEU A 401 -20.50 -39.92 -14.41
N TRP A 402 -21.32 -39.38 -13.51
CA TRP A 402 -21.48 -37.94 -13.34
C TRP A 402 -20.40 -37.44 -12.38
N SER A 403 -19.57 -36.51 -12.83
CA SER A 403 -18.63 -35.81 -11.96
C SER A 403 -19.24 -34.47 -11.56
N SER A 404 -19.58 -34.32 -10.28
CA SER A 404 -20.07 -33.07 -9.71
C SER A 404 -18.88 -32.23 -9.26
N THR A 405 -18.59 -31.14 -9.97
CA THR A 405 -17.54 -30.20 -9.58
C THR A 405 -18.17 -28.93 -9.00
N ILE A 406 -17.78 -28.57 -7.78
CA ILE A 406 -18.22 -27.32 -7.15
C ILE A 406 -17.52 -26.15 -7.85
N ARG A 407 -18.30 -25.19 -8.35
CA ARG A 407 -17.80 -23.94 -8.96
C ARG A 407 -17.14 -23.05 -7.90
N GLY A 408 -16.10 -22.33 -8.30
CA GLY A 408 -15.38 -21.41 -7.43
C GLY A 408 -16.24 -20.24 -6.95
N PRO A 409 -15.91 -19.62 -5.80
CA PRO A 409 -16.67 -18.49 -5.25
C PRO A 409 -16.92 -17.31 -6.19
N ALA A 410 -16.02 -17.05 -7.14
CA ALA A 410 -16.11 -15.92 -8.06
C ALA A 410 -16.59 -16.31 -9.47
N HIS A 411 -17.06 -17.55 -9.67
CA HIS A 411 -17.43 -18.06 -10.99
C HIS A 411 -18.64 -17.32 -11.59
N PRO A 412 -18.58 -16.82 -12.85
CA PRO A 412 -19.66 -16.03 -13.46
C PRO A 412 -21.02 -16.73 -13.45
N CYS A 413 -21.04 -18.04 -13.70
CA CYS A 413 -22.28 -18.82 -13.72
C CYS A 413 -22.96 -18.98 -12.35
N VAL A 414 -22.26 -18.71 -11.22
CA VAL A 414 -22.90 -18.68 -9.89
C VAL A 414 -23.84 -17.47 -9.75
N TYR A 415 -23.66 -16.45 -10.59
CA TYR A 415 -24.38 -15.17 -10.51
C TYR A 415 -25.37 -14.95 -11.66
N ASN A 416 -25.23 -15.68 -12.77
CA ASN A 416 -26.11 -15.56 -13.93
C ASN A 416 -27.28 -16.57 -13.93
N ASP A 417 -27.25 -17.59 -13.07
CA ASP A 417 -28.23 -18.69 -13.09
C ASP A 417 -29.50 -18.40 -12.27
N SER A 418 -29.67 -17.17 -11.80
CA SER A 418 -30.84 -16.75 -11.02
C SER A 418 -32.04 -16.29 -11.88
N SER A 419 -32.12 -16.70 -13.14
CA SER A 419 -33.23 -16.28 -14.05
C SER A 419 -33.88 -17.37 -14.88
N ASP A 420 -33.46 -18.63 -14.81
CA ASP A 420 -34.21 -19.73 -15.43
C ASP A 420 -34.73 -20.66 -14.34
N GLU A 421 -35.87 -20.26 -13.75
CA GLU A 421 -36.83 -21.18 -13.13
C GLU A 421 -37.28 -22.17 -14.22
N SER A 422 -36.47 -23.20 -14.47
CA SER A 422 -36.90 -24.37 -15.22
C SER A 422 -37.47 -25.35 -14.22
N ASP A 423 -38.79 -25.22 -13.98
CA ASP A 423 -39.64 -26.26 -13.42
C ASP A 423 -39.35 -27.57 -14.16
N SER A 424 -38.48 -28.38 -13.56
CA SER A 424 -38.18 -29.74 -14.01
C SER A 424 -38.70 -30.66 -12.92
N ASP A 425 -40.02 -30.85 -12.93
CA ASP A 425 -40.73 -31.86 -12.15
C ASP A 425 -40.35 -33.27 -12.65
N ASP A 426 -39.13 -33.72 -12.40
CA ASP A 426 -38.73 -35.11 -12.60
C ASP A 426 -38.30 -35.72 -11.25
N GLU A 427 -39.29 -35.85 -10.36
CA GLU A 427 -39.26 -36.74 -9.21
C GLU A 427 -39.35 -38.20 -9.71
N GLU A 428 -38.22 -38.80 -10.08
CA GLU A 428 -38.12 -40.25 -10.22
C GLU A 428 -37.09 -40.84 -9.23
N GLN A 429 -37.63 -41.52 -8.23
CA GLN A 429 -36.96 -42.20 -7.13
C GLN A 429 -35.99 -43.31 -7.57
N SER A 430 -34.80 -43.34 -6.96
CA SER A 430 -34.15 -44.63 -6.63
C SER A 430 -33.26 -44.53 -5.38
N PRO A 431 -33.53 -45.33 -4.31
CA PRO A 431 -32.82 -45.22 -3.04
C PRO A 431 -31.54 -46.07 -3.04
N ARG A 432 -30.36 -45.43 -3.18
CA ARG A 432 -29.07 -46.06 -2.83
C ARG A 432 -28.70 -45.74 -1.38
N HIS A 433 -29.12 -46.61 -0.46
CA HIS A 433 -29.07 -46.40 0.99
C HIS A 433 -27.68 -46.65 1.65
N SER A 434 -26.62 -46.98 0.89
CA SER A 434 -25.25 -47.15 1.43
C SER A 434 -24.29 -46.00 1.09
N THR A 435 -24.65 -45.15 0.12
CA THR A 435 -23.93 -43.93 -0.26
C THR A 435 -24.39 -42.68 0.50
N SER A 436 -25.60 -42.70 1.06
CA SER A 436 -26.23 -41.56 1.75
C SER A 436 -25.40 -41.04 2.95
N ILE A 437 -24.86 -41.93 3.78
CA ILE A 437 -24.13 -41.53 4.99
C ILE A 437 -22.78 -40.89 4.63
N LYS A 438 -22.01 -41.50 3.71
CA LYS A 438 -20.73 -40.95 3.25
C LYS A 438 -20.91 -39.62 2.51
N GLN A 439 -21.98 -39.50 1.71
CA GLN A 439 -22.34 -38.26 1.03
C GLN A 439 -22.71 -37.16 2.04
N ALA A 440 -23.57 -37.46 3.02
CA ALA A 440 -23.94 -36.52 4.07
C ALA A 440 -22.73 -36.07 4.92
N PHE A 441 -21.80 -36.98 5.23
CA PHE A 441 -20.55 -36.62 5.90
C PHE A 441 -19.67 -35.70 5.06
N HIS A 442 -19.54 -35.98 3.76
CA HIS A 442 -18.76 -35.17 2.83
C HIS A 442 -19.38 -33.76 2.64
N ASP A 443 -20.71 -33.67 2.59
CA ASP A 443 -21.43 -32.39 2.47
C ASP A 443 -21.32 -31.56 3.75
N MET A 444 -21.39 -32.22 4.92
CA MET A 444 -21.15 -31.60 6.22
C MET A 444 -19.71 -31.08 6.36
N GLU A 445 -18.72 -31.88 5.93
CA GLU A 445 -17.31 -31.48 5.94
C GLU A 445 -17.07 -30.25 5.03
N ASN A 446 -17.65 -30.26 3.83
CA ASN A 446 -17.57 -29.12 2.92
C ASN A 446 -18.28 -27.89 3.48
N TYR A 447 -19.42 -28.06 4.15
CA TYR A 447 -20.09 -26.96 4.86
C TYR A 447 -19.17 -26.37 5.94
N GLN A 448 -18.60 -27.20 6.81
CA GLN A 448 -17.72 -26.77 7.89
C GLN A 448 -16.48 -26.04 7.36
N LYS A 449 -15.85 -26.54 6.28
CA LYS A 449 -14.71 -25.88 5.63
C LYS A 449 -15.09 -24.49 5.11
N ARG A 450 -16.21 -24.37 4.39
CA ARG A 450 -16.70 -23.09 3.83
C ARG A 450 -17.06 -22.09 4.93
N HIS A 451 -17.72 -22.57 5.98
CA HIS A 451 -18.07 -21.76 7.15
C HIS A 451 -16.82 -21.26 7.88
N ALA A 452 -15.83 -22.13 8.11
CA ALA A 452 -14.56 -21.76 8.73
C ALA A 452 -13.80 -20.70 7.92
N LEU A 453 -13.79 -20.82 6.59
CA LEU A 453 -13.22 -19.80 5.70
C LEU A 453 -13.94 -18.46 5.85
N LEU A 454 -15.27 -18.47 5.85
CA LEU A 454 -16.07 -17.26 6.00
C LEU A 454 -15.83 -16.58 7.35
N CYS A 455 -15.88 -17.35 8.45
CA CYS A 455 -15.58 -16.84 9.78
C CYS A 455 -14.16 -16.26 9.86
N TYR A 456 -13.17 -16.95 9.27
CA TYR A 456 -11.81 -16.44 9.20
C TYR A 456 -11.75 -15.10 8.43
N LEU A 457 -12.40 -15.00 7.28
CA LEU A 457 -12.42 -13.77 6.47
C LEU A 457 -13.15 -12.61 7.13
N GLN A 458 -14.23 -12.87 7.86
CA GLN A 458 -14.96 -11.87 8.63
C GLN A 458 -14.16 -11.38 9.85
N GLN A 459 -13.55 -12.31 10.60
CA GLN A 459 -12.75 -11.99 11.79
C GLN A 459 -11.41 -11.35 11.42
N ALA A 460 -10.90 -11.64 10.23
CA ALA A 460 -9.80 -10.96 9.61
C ALA A 460 -10.20 -9.51 9.25
N LYS A 461 -10.25 -8.59 10.24
CA LYS A 461 -10.52 -7.15 10.05
C LYS A 461 -9.99 -6.67 8.70
N ALA A 462 -10.87 -6.53 7.72
CA ALA A 462 -10.50 -6.21 6.36
C ALA A 462 -10.28 -4.71 6.24
N GLY A 463 -9.09 -4.33 5.79
CA GLY A 463 -8.75 -2.94 5.49
C GLY A 463 -7.72 -2.32 6.42
N VAL A 464 -7.19 -1.18 5.97
CA VAL A 464 -6.30 -0.33 6.76
C VAL A 464 -7.17 0.46 7.74
N SER A 465 -6.86 0.44 9.04
CA SER A 465 -7.52 1.33 10.01
C SER A 465 -6.64 2.54 10.29
N LEU A 466 -7.22 3.71 10.58
CA LEU A 466 -6.51 4.92 11.01
C LEU A 466 -7.14 5.38 12.33
N TYR A 467 -6.33 5.69 13.35
CA TYR A 467 -6.82 6.10 14.68
C TYR A 467 -7.87 5.16 15.32
N GLY A 468 -7.79 3.86 15.02
CA GLY A 468 -8.75 2.85 15.51
C GLY A 468 -10.00 2.68 14.64
N CYS A 469 -10.31 3.63 13.76
CA CYS A 469 -11.41 3.53 12.79
C CYS A 469 -10.96 2.83 11.50
N VAL A 470 -11.83 2.04 10.87
CA VAL A 470 -11.54 1.47 9.55
C VAL A 470 -11.55 2.59 8.51
N LEU A 471 -10.56 2.62 7.62
CA LEU A 471 -10.48 3.63 6.58
C LEU A 471 -11.50 3.31 5.48
N ASP A 472 -12.69 3.88 5.62
CA ASP A 472 -13.79 3.78 4.67
C ASP A 472 -13.92 5.08 3.83
N ARG A 473 -14.93 5.14 2.96
CA ARG A 473 -15.21 6.34 2.16
C ARG A 473 -15.70 7.49 3.03
N GLY A 474 -16.51 7.21 4.06
CA GLY A 474 -17.05 8.23 4.95
C GLY A 474 -15.95 8.95 5.74
N PHE A 475 -15.02 8.20 6.31
CA PHE A 475 -13.87 8.72 7.05
C PHE A 475 -12.92 9.51 6.14
N LEU A 476 -12.73 9.07 4.89
CA LEU A 476 -11.98 9.83 3.90
C LEU A 476 -12.64 11.19 3.61
N TYR A 477 -13.96 11.20 3.37
CA TYR A 477 -14.70 12.44 3.17
C TYR A 477 -14.69 13.32 4.43
N GLY A 478 -14.70 12.74 5.63
CA GLY A 478 -14.59 13.47 6.89
C GLY A 478 -13.25 14.19 7.05
N ILE A 479 -12.12 13.49 6.83
CA ILE A 479 -10.79 14.12 6.85
C ILE A 479 -10.69 15.19 5.76
N PHE A 480 -11.16 14.88 4.56
CA PHE A 480 -11.15 15.83 3.44
C PHE A 480 -11.95 17.09 3.77
N ALA A 481 -13.20 16.94 4.22
CA ALA A 481 -14.06 18.07 4.56
C ALA A 481 -13.42 18.92 5.67
N CYS A 482 -12.94 18.29 6.75
CA CYS A 482 -12.30 19.01 7.86
C CYS A 482 -11.06 19.80 7.42
N THR A 483 -10.16 19.16 6.68
CA THR A 483 -8.91 19.81 6.21
C THR A 483 -9.18 20.85 5.13
N PHE A 484 -10.08 20.57 4.19
CA PHE A 484 -10.48 21.50 3.14
C PHE A 484 -11.19 22.73 3.70
N SER A 485 -12.06 22.58 4.70
CA SER A 485 -12.69 23.70 5.39
C SER A 485 -11.66 24.63 6.03
N LEU A 486 -10.60 24.10 6.66
CA LEU A 486 -9.51 24.91 7.21
C LEU A 486 -8.77 25.69 6.12
N ILE A 487 -8.51 25.06 4.97
CA ILE A 487 -7.88 25.74 3.82
C ILE A 487 -8.78 26.84 3.27
N LEU A 488 -10.09 26.59 3.16
CA LEU A 488 -11.03 27.60 2.68
C LEU A 488 -11.11 28.81 3.62
N VAL A 489 -11.03 28.60 4.93
CA VAL A 489 -10.95 29.72 5.90
C VAL A 489 -9.69 30.56 5.67
N ILE A 490 -8.55 29.90 5.46
CA ILE A 490 -7.28 30.59 5.14
C ILE A 490 -7.40 31.34 3.81
N LEU A 491 -8.02 30.73 2.80
CA LEU A 491 -8.20 31.31 1.47
C LEU A 491 -9.17 32.49 1.47
N ASP A 492 -10.30 32.40 2.17
CA ASP A 492 -11.28 33.50 2.30
C ASP A 492 -10.62 34.72 2.94
N TYR A 493 -9.85 34.50 4.01
CA TYR A 493 -9.10 35.56 4.65
C TYR A 493 -8.08 36.21 3.69
N TRP A 494 -7.35 35.40 2.92
CA TRP A 494 -6.41 35.88 1.91
C TRP A 494 -7.09 36.71 0.81
N MET A 495 -8.24 36.25 0.29
CA MET A 495 -9.00 36.96 -0.75
C MET A 495 -9.56 38.29 -0.25
N ARG A 496 -10.10 38.35 0.98
CA ARG A 496 -10.58 39.62 1.57
C ARG A 496 -9.47 40.66 1.64
N ARG A 497 -8.26 40.25 2.02
CA ARG A 497 -7.13 41.16 2.13
C ARG A 497 -6.58 41.60 0.77
N LEU A 498 -6.59 40.72 -0.24
CA LEU A 498 -6.29 41.10 -1.63
C LEU A 498 -7.24 42.21 -2.11
N TRP A 499 -8.53 42.06 -1.82
CA TRP A 499 -9.54 43.04 -2.21
C TRP A 499 -9.35 44.40 -1.54
N GLU A 500 -8.98 44.42 -0.25
CA GLU A 500 -8.66 45.67 0.46
C GLU A 500 -7.39 46.33 -0.07
N GLY A 501 -6.33 45.55 -0.33
CA GLY A 501 -5.07 46.05 -0.87
C GLY A 501 -5.14 46.54 -2.32
N TRP A 502 -6.20 46.18 -3.06
CA TRP A 502 -6.46 46.71 -4.39
C TRP A 502 -7.29 48.01 -4.38
N LYS A 503 -7.96 48.31 -3.25
CA LYS A 503 -8.80 49.51 -3.09
C LYS A 503 -8.06 50.72 -2.50
N GLY A 504 -6.95 50.50 -1.81
CA GLY A 504 -6.07 51.55 -1.27
C GLY A 504 -4.84 51.72 -2.15
#